data_AF-A0A085F682-F1
#
_entry.id   AF-A0A085F682-F1
#
_cell.length_a   1.000
_cell.length_b   1.000
_cell.length_c   1.000
_cell.angle_alpha   90.00
_cell.angle_beta   90.00
_cell.angle_gamma   90.00
#
_symmetry.space_group_name_H-M   'P 1'
#
loop_
_entity.id
_entity.type
_entity.pdbx_description
1 polymer ?
#
loop_
_entity_poly.entity_id
_entity_poly.type
_entity_poly.pdbx_seq_one_letter_code
_entity_poly.pdbx_strand_id
1 'polypeptide(L)'
;MHKSASPKRKSLKLYAIASSAALALGASGALVAGVTPASAASLAHQVDPQIAAFMVPLTILLFAILYEAGRIALRGNLPVEAPAHRTARRYWSPGRGEG
;
A
#
# COMPACT_ATOMS: atom_id res chain seq x y z
N MET A 1 -29.29 -21.76 -16.30
CA MET A 1 -29.28 -21.12 -14.97
C MET A 1 -27.88 -20.58 -14.68
N HIS A 2 -27.64 -19.28 -14.83
CA HIS A 2 -26.38 -18.66 -14.44
C HIS A 2 -26.43 -18.24 -12.97
N LYS A 3 -25.69 -18.95 -12.10
CA LYS A 3 -25.46 -18.53 -10.71
C LYS A 3 -24.45 -17.38 -10.73
N SER A 4 -24.95 -16.15 -10.53
CA SER A 4 -24.12 -14.98 -10.27
C SER A 4 -23.61 -15.05 -8.82
N ALA A 5 -22.35 -15.42 -8.64
CA ALA A 5 -21.71 -15.41 -7.32
C ALA A 5 -21.29 -13.97 -6.99
N SER A 6 -22.07 -13.31 -6.13
CA SER A 6 -21.78 -11.95 -5.66
C SER A 6 -20.50 -11.90 -4.81
N PRO A 7 -19.47 -11.12 -5.16
CA PRO A 7 -18.19 -11.08 -4.44
C PRO A 7 -18.23 -10.03 -3.31
N LYS A 8 -19.15 -10.13 -2.34
CA LYS A 8 -19.45 -8.97 -1.46
C LYS A 8 -18.91 -8.97 -0.02
N ARG A 9 -18.00 -9.87 0.39
CA ARG A 9 -17.59 -9.96 1.82
C ARG A 9 -16.09 -10.03 2.15
N LYS A 10 -15.20 -10.25 1.18
CA LYS A 10 -13.75 -10.38 1.47
C LYS A 10 -13.06 -9.03 1.74
N SER A 11 -13.45 -7.97 1.03
CA SER A 11 -12.85 -6.64 1.18
C SER A 11 -13.13 -6.03 2.56
N LEU A 12 -14.36 -6.10 3.05
CA LEU A 12 -14.74 -5.57 4.38
C LEU A 12 -13.96 -6.22 5.52
N LYS A 13 -13.73 -7.53 5.48
CA LYS A 13 -12.89 -8.21 6.48
C LYS A 13 -11.43 -7.75 6.43
N LEU A 14 -10.87 -7.56 5.24
CA LEU A 14 -9.51 -7.06 5.08
C LEU A 14 -9.35 -5.63 5.62
N TYR A 15 -10.30 -4.74 5.33
CA TYR A 15 -10.31 -3.38 5.87
C TYR A 15 -10.47 -3.38 7.40
N ALA A 16 -11.34 -4.21 7.95
CA ALA A 16 -11.51 -4.33 9.40
C ALA A 16 -10.23 -4.82 10.10
N ILE A 17 -9.56 -5.83 9.53
CA ILE A 17 -8.29 -6.33 10.06
C ILE A 17 -7.21 -5.26 9.95
N ALA A 18 -7.05 -4.63 8.78
CA ALA A 18 -6.04 -3.61 8.57
C ALA A 18 -6.23 -2.40 9.49
N SER A 19 -7.47 -1.91 9.64
CA SER A 19 -7.78 -0.80 10.55
C SER A 19 -7.57 -1.18 12.02
N SER A 20 -7.97 -2.38 12.44
CA SER A 20 -7.71 -2.85 13.81
C SER A 20 -6.21 -2.99 14.11
N ALA A 21 -5.42 -3.47 13.14
CA ALA A 21 -3.98 -3.61 13.27
C ALA A 21 -3.30 -2.23 13.32
N ALA A 22 -3.71 -1.30 12.45
CA ALA A 22 -3.22 0.07 12.47
C ALA A 22 -3.55 0.78 13.81
N LEU A 23 -4.77 0.59 14.33
CA LEU A 23 -5.17 1.10 15.65
C LEU A 23 -4.35 0.48 16.78
N ALA A 24 -4.16 -0.84 16.78
CA ALA A 24 -3.40 -1.52 17.81
C ALA A 24 -1.91 -1.10 17.81
N LEU A 25 -1.32 -0.96 16.62
CA LEU A 25 0.06 -0.49 16.45
C LEU A 25 0.21 0.99 16.85
N GLY A 26 -0.73 1.84 16.42
CA GLY A 26 -0.76 3.25 16.80
C GLY A 26 -0.95 3.45 18.30
N ALA A 27 -1.87 2.70 18.92
CA ALA A 27 -2.10 2.74 20.36
C ALA A 27 -0.90 2.21 21.15
N SER A 28 -0.27 1.12 20.70
CA SER A 28 0.93 0.58 21.36
C SER A 28 2.10 1.56 21.27
N GLY A 29 2.32 2.18 20.11
CA GLY A 29 3.33 3.22 19.94
C GLY A 29 3.07 4.43 20.83
N ALA A 30 1.81 4.87 20.94
CA ALA A 30 1.41 5.95 21.83
C ALA A 30 1.68 5.62 23.31
N LEU A 31 1.35 4.40 23.74
CA LEU A 31 1.63 3.95 25.11
C LEU A 31 3.13 3.88 25.41
N VAL A 32 3.94 3.35 24.49
CA VAL A 32 5.40 3.29 24.65
C VAL A 32 6.03 4.68 24.69
N ALA A 33 5.49 5.64 23.92
CA ALA A 33 5.92 7.03 23.94
C ALA A 33 5.36 7.84 25.13
N GLY A 34 4.55 7.24 26.01
CA GLY A 34 3.98 7.91 27.17
C GLY A 34 2.98 9.02 26.84
N VAL A 35 2.44 9.06 25.63
CA VAL A 35 1.44 10.08 25.26
C VAL A 35 0.11 9.77 25.93
N THR A 36 -0.20 10.56 26.95
CA THR A 36 -1.52 10.64 27.59
C THR A 36 -2.47 11.52 26.78
N PRO A 37 -3.80 11.37 26.92
CA PRO A 37 -4.77 12.25 26.26
C PRO A 37 -4.53 13.75 26.53
N ALA A 38 -4.10 14.10 27.74
CA ALA A 38 -3.76 15.47 28.11
C ALA A 38 -2.51 15.99 27.37
N SER A 39 -1.46 15.17 27.28
CA SER A 39 -0.27 15.53 26.48
C SER A 39 -0.55 15.60 24.99
N ALA A 40 -1.41 14.73 24.45
CA ALA A 40 -1.81 14.77 23.05
C ALA A 40 -2.58 16.06 22.72
N ALA A 41 -3.47 16.51 23.61
CA ALA A 41 -4.17 17.78 23.47
C ALA A 41 -3.20 18.97 23.49
N SER A 42 -2.23 18.98 24.43
CA SER A 42 -1.21 20.03 24.49
C SER A 42 -0.32 20.06 23.24
N LEU A 43 0.07 18.89 22.71
CA LEU A 43 0.88 18.78 21.51
C LEU A 43 0.11 19.25 20.27
N ALA A 44 -1.18 18.92 20.15
CA ALA A 44 -2.01 19.36 19.04
C ALA A 44 -2.11 20.89 18.92
N HIS A 45 -1.99 21.62 20.04
CA HIS A 45 -1.98 23.07 20.06
C HIS A 45 -0.60 23.71 19.80
N GLN A 46 0.48 22.92 19.87
CA GLN A 46 1.85 23.40 19.66
C GLN A 46 2.39 23.10 18.25
N VAL A 47 1.71 22.23 17.50
CA VAL A 47 2.15 21.83 16.16
C VAL A 47 1.85 22.94 15.16
N ASP A 48 2.92 23.47 14.57
CA ASP A 48 2.83 24.42 13.45
C ASP A 48 2.19 23.73 12.23
N PRO A 49 1.07 24.24 11.69
CA PRO A 49 0.40 23.65 10.54
C PRO A 49 1.28 23.60 9.28
N GLN A 50 2.24 24.52 9.12
CA GLN A 50 3.19 24.49 7.99
C GLN A 50 4.15 23.31 8.11
N ILE A 51 4.66 23.05 9.31
CA ILE A 51 5.53 21.88 9.55
C ILE A 51 4.72 20.59 9.39
N ALA A 52 3.50 20.55 9.91
CA ALA A 52 2.60 19.40 9.75
C ALA A 52 2.27 19.11 8.29
N ALA A 53 2.12 20.14 7.44
CA ALA A 53 1.83 19.99 6.02
C ALA A 53 2.90 19.20 5.26
N PHE A 54 4.14 19.18 5.73
CA PHE A 54 5.23 18.38 5.14
C PHE A 54 5.52 17.11 5.93
N MET A 55 5.49 17.17 7.26
CA MET A 55 5.81 16.03 8.12
C MET A 55 4.76 14.92 8.02
N VAL A 56 3.47 15.25 7.92
CA VAL A 56 2.41 14.23 7.82
C VAL A 56 2.51 13.44 6.51
N PRO A 57 2.63 14.06 5.33
CA PRO A 57 2.86 13.31 4.10
C PRO A 57 4.14 12.49 4.13
N LEU A 58 5.24 13.03 4.68
CA LEU A 58 6.54 12.35 4.73
C LEU A 58 6.52 11.14 5.67
N THR A 59 5.86 11.24 6.82
CA THR A 59 5.70 10.11 7.74
C THR A 59 4.82 9.01 7.15
N ILE A 60 3.71 9.37 6.49
CA ILE A 60 2.88 8.40 5.75
C ILE A 60 3.70 7.70 4.67
N LEU A 61 4.50 8.46 3.91
CA LEU A 61 5.39 7.91 2.88
C LEU A 61 6.41 6.93 3.48
N LEU A 62 7.05 7.30 4.59
CA LEU A 62 7.99 6.42 5.28
C LEU A 62 7.32 5.11 5.73
N PHE A 63 6.14 5.19 6.34
CA PHE A 63 5.39 3.99 6.74
C PHE A 63 4.98 3.14 5.54
N ALA A 64 4.59 3.75 4.42
CA ALA A 64 4.28 3.04 3.19
C ALA A 64 5.50 2.28 2.66
N ILE A 65 6.68 2.91 2.66
CA ILE A 65 7.95 2.28 2.24
C ILE A 65 8.29 1.11 3.18
N LEU A 66 8.19 1.31 4.49
CA LEU A 66 8.46 0.24 5.48
C LEU A 66 7.49 -0.92 5.34
N TYR A 67 6.20 -0.62 5.11
CA TYR A 67 5.19 -1.64 4.86
C TYR A 67 5.50 -2.43 3.58
N GLU A 68 5.86 -1.76 2.49
CA GLU A 68 6.23 -2.41 1.23
C GLU A 68 7.50 -3.26 1.39
N ALA A 69 8.52 -2.74 2.07
CA ALA A 69 9.74 -3.48 2.39
C ALA A 69 9.44 -4.73 3.22
N GLY A 70 8.62 -4.60 4.27
CA GLY A 70 8.17 -5.73 5.08
C GLY A 70 7.31 -6.72 4.28
N ARG A 71 6.41 -6.22 3.42
CA ARG A 71 5.60 -7.05 2.52
C ARG A 71 6.49 -7.86 1.58
N ILE A 72 7.51 -7.25 1.00
CA ILE A 72 8.47 -7.92 0.10
C ILE A 72 9.27 -8.96 0.89
N ALA A 73 9.80 -8.60 2.06
CA ALA A 73 10.58 -9.51 2.90
C ALA A 73 9.76 -10.74 3.34
N LEU A 74 8.48 -10.55 3.69
CA LEU A 74 7.62 -11.61 4.19
C LEU A 74 6.92 -12.44 3.10
N ARG A 75 6.61 -11.83 1.94
CA ARG A 75 5.82 -12.49 0.88
C ARG A 75 6.61 -12.75 -0.40
N GLY A 76 7.85 -12.29 -0.52
CA GLY A 76 8.73 -12.54 -1.67
C GLY A 76 8.28 -11.91 -3.00
N ASN A 77 7.11 -11.24 -3.05
CA ASN A 77 6.60 -10.62 -4.27
C ASN A 77 7.28 -9.26 -4.52
N LEU A 78 8.47 -9.32 -5.12
CA LEU A 78 8.99 -8.21 -5.91
C LEU A 78 7.99 -7.95 -7.05
N PRO A 79 7.67 -6.69 -7.39
CA PRO A 79 6.93 -6.42 -8.60
C PRO A 79 7.70 -7.06 -9.75
N VAL A 80 7.10 -8.07 -10.40
CA VAL A 80 7.57 -8.60 -11.66
C VAL A 80 7.84 -7.38 -12.55
N GLU A 81 9.10 -7.20 -12.96
CA GLU A 81 9.46 -6.21 -13.98
C GLU A 81 8.38 -6.27 -15.04
N ALA A 82 7.67 -5.15 -15.26
CA ALA A 82 6.60 -5.08 -16.23
C ALA A 82 7.10 -5.81 -17.49
N PRO A 83 6.44 -6.90 -17.93
CA PRO A 83 7.05 -7.81 -18.88
C PRO A 83 7.51 -6.97 -20.05
N ALA A 84 8.83 -6.92 -20.27
CA ALA A 84 9.43 -6.15 -21.34
C ALA A 84 8.61 -6.52 -22.57
N HIS A 85 7.84 -5.56 -23.08
CA HIS A 85 6.87 -5.82 -24.14
C HIS A 85 7.71 -6.37 -25.28
N ARG A 86 7.73 -7.70 -25.44
CA ARG A 86 8.43 -8.35 -26.52
C ARG A 86 7.60 -7.94 -27.71
N THR A 87 8.00 -6.83 -28.33
CA THR A 87 7.56 -6.47 -29.66
C THR A 87 7.87 -7.69 -30.49
N ALA A 88 6.85 -8.51 -30.71
CA ALA A 88 6.94 -9.62 -31.62
C ALA A 88 7.24 -8.96 -32.96
N ARG A 89 8.53 -8.91 -33.33
CA ARG A 89 8.92 -8.56 -34.68
C ARG A 89 8.19 -9.60 -35.53
N ARG A 90 7.10 -9.18 -36.15
CA ARG A 90 6.51 -9.87 -37.29
C ARG A 90 7.64 -10.01 -38.30
N TYR A 91 8.27 -11.18 -38.30
CA TYR A 91 9.13 -11.56 -39.40
C TYR A 91 8.21 -11.67 -40.61
N TRP A 92 8.29 -10.67 -41.49
CA TRP A 92 7.68 -10.72 -42.80
C TRP A 92 8.43 -11.81 -43.59
N SER A 93 7.73 -12.91 -43.90
CA SER A 93 8.21 -13.91 -44.84
C SER A 93 7.80 -13.46 -46.24
N PRO A 94 8.72 -13.36 -47.21
CA PRO A 94 8.32 -13.20 -48.60
C PRO A 94 7.50 -14.42 -49.02
N GLY A 95 6.37 -14.17 -49.67
CA GLY A 95 5.54 -15.22 -50.27
C GLY A 95 6.37 -16.04 -51.25
N ARG A 96 6.42 -17.35 -51.01
CA ARG A 96 7.07 -18.31 -51.91
C ARG A 96 6.04 -18.65 -52.98
N GLY A 97 6.19 -18.07 -54.18
CA GLY A 97 5.52 -18.54 -55.39
C GLY A 97 4.32 -17.72 -55.86
N GLU A 98 4.58 -16.53 -56.40
CA GLU A 98 3.72 -15.96 -57.44
C GLU A 98 4.38 -16.31 -58.78
N GLY A 99 3.67 -17.13 -59.56
CA GLY A 99 4.08 -17.59 -60.89
C GLY A 99 3.66 -16.64 -62.02
#